data_AF-A0A6G4XKN7-F1
#
_entry.id   AF-A0A6G4XKN7-F1
#
_cell.length_a   1.000
_cell.length_b   1.000
_cell.length_c   1.000
_cell.angle_alpha   90.00
_cell.angle_beta   90.00
_cell.angle_gamma   90.00
#
_symmetry.space_group_name_H-M   'P 1'
#
loop_
_entity.id
_entity.type
_entity.pdbx_description
1 polymer ?
#
loop_
_entity_poly.entity_id
_entity_poly.type
_entity_poly.pdbx_seq_one_letter_code
_entity_poly.pdbx_strand_id
1 'polypeptide(L)'
;MRRRDARVWRKAHSFEDLSWLTVGWLEGALLSHPNGHHGGPDSETRPLMPVLCEAYRGGFLTEGSQPGELAEQEGTLWHQRAYVSGFAGPGLAGVLGEVARQAGLVTRIYLPAGRPMLHGGAVDVTRWGERINTGVGEFLRPRAVRSVFLGCRTDAVEEVLAAWQVTVVDPEWGRNDVLWGTLRRALAAHRQEGAQQ
;
A
#
# COMPACT_ATOMS: atom_id res chain seq x y z
N MET A 1 -12.57 -16.72 2.97
CA MET A 1 -13.30 -15.87 1.98
C MET A 1 -14.63 -16.51 1.59
N ARG A 2 -15.72 -15.72 1.51
CA ARG A 2 -17.05 -16.20 1.07
C ARG A 2 -17.06 -16.59 -0.42
N ARG A 3 -17.85 -17.60 -0.80
CA ARG A 3 -17.91 -18.11 -2.20
C ARG A 3 -18.29 -17.04 -3.23
N ARG A 4 -19.14 -16.08 -2.86
CA ARG A 4 -19.56 -14.96 -3.73
C ARG A 4 -18.38 -14.05 -4.05
N ASP A 5 -17.73 -13.51 -3.03
CA ASP A 5 -16.57 -12.62 -3.17
C ASP A 5 -15.44 -13.34 -3.92
N ALA A 6 -15.20 -14.61 -3.60
CA ALA A 6 -14.20 -15.42 -4.32
C ALA A 6 -14.47 -15.54 -5.83
N ARG A 7 -15.74 -15.57 -6.26
CA ARG A 7 -16.08 -15.54 -7.70
C ARG A 7 -15.84 -14.18 -8.33
N VAL A 8 -15.98 -13.09 -7.57
CA VAL A 8 -15.73 -11.73 -8.06
C VAL A 8 -14.23 -11.53 -8.25
N TRP A 9 -13.42 -11.85 -7.24
CA TRP A 9 -11.96 -11.77 -7.32
C TRP A 9 -11.36 -12.65 -8.44
N ARG A 10 -11.93 -13.85 -8.68
CA ARG A 10 -11.55 -14.72 -9.81
C ARG A 10 -11.87 -14.17 -11.20
N LYS A 11 -12.60 -13.07 -11.30
CA LYS A 11 -12.93 -12.41 -12.57
C LYS A 11 -12.09 -11.16 -12.82
N ALA A 12 -11.22 -10.76 -11.90
CA ALA A 12 -10.26 -9.69 -12.16
C ALA A 12 -9.22 -10.19 -13.17
N HIS A 13 -9.10 -9.50 -14.30
CA HIS A 13 -8.21 -9.83 -15.41
C HIS A 13 -6.97 -8.93 -15.46
N SER A 14 -7.00 -7.80 -14.75
CA SER A 14 -5.93 -6.80 -14.77
C SER A 14 -5.58 -6.29 -13.36
N PHE A 15 -4.45 -5.58 -13.28
CA PHE A 15 -4.06 -4.76 -12.14
C PHE A 15 -5.16 -3.76 -11.73
N GLU A 16 -5.79 -3.14 -12.73
CA GLU A 16 -6.86 -2.17 -12.52
C GLU A 16 -8.09 -2.83 -11.90
N ASP A 17 -8.49 -4.01 -12.39
CA ASP A 17 -9.60 -4.77 -11.81
C ASP A 17 -9.34 -5.07 -10.33
N LEU A 18 -8.12 -5.52 -9.99
CA LEU A 18 -7.74 -5.77 -8.60
C LEU A 18 -7.87 -4.50 -7.75
N SER A 19 -7.42 -3.35 -8.28
CA SER A 19 -7.53 -2.05 -7.59
C SER A 19 -8.98 -1.67 -7.31
N TRP A 20 -9.88 -1.80 -8.29
CA TRP A 20 -11.31 -1.51 -8.12
C TRP A 20 -11.99 -2.46 -7.14
N LEU A 21 -11.64 -3.74 -7.16
CA LEU A 21 -12.17 -4.70 -6.18
C LEU A 21 -11.67 -4.40 -4.77
N THR A 22 -10.43 -3.94 -4.60
CA THR A 22 -9.93 -3.52 -3.28
C THR A 22 -10.66 -2.28 -2.78
N VAL A 23 -10.99 -1.31 -3.64
CA VAL A 23 -11.88 -0.20 -3.30
C VAL A 23 -13.25 -0.71 -2.86
N GLY A 24 -13.86 -1.63 -3.61
CA GLY A 24 -15.14 -2.24 -3.25
C GLY A 24 -15.10 -2.97 -1.91
N TRP A 25 -13.97 -3.58 -1.54
CA TRP A 25 -13.78 -4.17 -0.21
C TRP A 25 -13.67 -3.11 0.88
N LEU A 26 -12.90 -2.03 0.67
CA LEU A 26 -12.81 -0.92 1.64
C LEU A 26 -14.18 -0.28 1.88
N GLU A 27 -14.95 -0.03 0.82
CA GLU A 27 -16.27 0.59 0.88
C GLU A 27 -17.38 -0.39 1.34
N GLY A 28 -17.04 -1.65 1.63
CA GLY A 28 -17.96 -2.65 2.17
C GLY A 28 -18.85 -3.35 1.14
N ALA A 29 -18.67 -3.11 -0.16
CA ALA A 29 -19.34 -3.85 -1.23
C ALA A 29 -18.86 -5.31 -1.33
N LEU A 30 -17.63 -5.58 -0.91
CA LEU A 30 -17.08 -6.93 -0.70
C LEU A 30 -16.72 -7.11 0.79
N LEU A 31 -16.99 -8.30 1.34
CA LEU A 31 -16.77 -8.58 2.76
C LEU A 31 -15.42 -9.26 3.01
N SER A 32 -14.76 -9.73 1.97
CA SER A 32 -13.49 -10.45 2.08
C SER A 32 -12.49 -10.00 1.03
N HIS A 33 -11.25 -9.79 1.45
CA HIS A 33 -10.12 -9.54 0.58
C HIS A 33 -9.24 -10.81 0.45
N PRO A 34 -8.54 -11.04 -0.67
CA PRO A 34 -7.68 -12.20 -0.89
C PRO A 34 -6.53 -12.35 0.12
N ASN A 35 -6.08 -11.26 0.74
CA ASN A 35 -5.03 -11.26 1.76
C ASN A 35 -5.46 -11.83 3.13
N GLY A 36 -6.69 -12.35 3.26
CA GLY A 36 -7.18 -12.99 4.48
C GLY A 36 -8.06 -12.11 5.36
N HIS A 37 -8.17 -10.80 5.09
CA HIS A 37 -9.07 -9.94 5.86
C HIS A 37 -10.53 -10.24 5.53
N HIS A 38 -11.32 -10.48 6.57
CA HIS A 38 -12.73 -10.86 6.50
C HIS A 38 -13.54 -9.95 7.44
N GLY A 39 -14.49 -9.19 6.92
CA GLY A 39 -15.28 -8.22 7.70
C GLY A 39 -14.98 -6.74 7.44
N GLY A 40 -14.12 -6.45 6.45
CA GLY A 40 -13.69 -5.09 6.12
C GLY A 40 -12.29 -4.77 6.66
N PRO A 41 -11.81 -3.52 6.49
CA PRO A 41 -10.50 -3.10 6.98
C PRO A 41 -10.49 -2.94 8.50
N ASP A 42 -9.31 -3.02 9.09
CA ASP A 42 -9.09 -2.78 10.52
C ASP A 42 -9.51 -1.35 10.91
N SER A 43 -9.86 -1.14 12.18
CA SER A 43 -10.40 0.15 12.64
C SER A 43 -9.43 1.31 12.40
N GLU A 44 -8.12 1.08 12.53
CA GLU A 44 -7.06 2.06 12.26
C GLU A 44 -7.02 2.52 10.80
N THR A 45 -7.51 1.71 9.86
CA THR A 45 -7.51 2.03 8.43
C THR A 45 -8.69 2.94 8.05
N ARG A 46 -9.76 2.99 8.84
CA ARG A 46 -10.98 3.75 8.50
C ARG A 46 -10.74 5.23 8.18
N PRO A 47 -9.94 5.99 8.96
CA PRO A 47 -9.62 7.37 8.63
C PRO A 47 -8.81 7.52 7.33
N LEU A 48 -8.09 6.47 6.92
CA LEU A 48 -7.24 6.46 5.72
C LEU A 48 -8.00 6.04 4.46
N MET A 49 -9.19 5.44 4.60
CA MET A 49 -9.97 4.94 3.47
C MET A 49 -10.13 5.95 2.32
N PRO A 50 -10.43 7.25 2.55
CA PRO A 50 -10.56 8.20 1.44
C PRO A 50 -9.28 8.30 0.59
N VAL A 51 -8.11 8.44 1.23
CA VAL A 51 -6.83 8.56 0.50
C VAL A 51 -6.39 7.23 -0.12
N LEU A 52 -6.69 6.10 0.53
CA LEU A 52 -6.41 4.78 -0.04
C LEU A 52 -7.28 4.51 -1.27
N CYS A 53 -8.58 4.82 -1.22
CA CYS A 53 -9.45 4.73 -2.39
C CYS A 53 -9.00 5.63 -3.53
N GLU A 54 -8.55 6.86 -3.24
CA GLU A 54 -7.91 7.73 -4.24
C GLU A 54 -6.65 7.10 -4.85
N ALA A 55 -5.82 6.44 -4.04
CA ALA A 55 -4.61 5.76 -4.48
C ALA A 55 -4.91 4.58 -5.41
N TYR A 56 -5.82 3.68 -5.02
CA TYR A 56 -6.23 2.55 -5.84
C TYR A 56 -6.80 3.01 -7.19
N ARG A 57 -7.68 4.03 -7.18
CA ARG A 57 -8.24 4.63 -8.41
C ARG A 57 -7.20 5.34 -9.26
N GLY A 58 -6.12 5.82 -8.64
CA GLY A 58 -5.00 6.48 -9.31
C GLY A 58 -3.88 5.55 -9.77
N GLY A 59 -4.07 4.22 -9.69
CA GLY A 59 -3.08 3.25 -10.16
C GLY A 59 -2.02 2.84 -9.13
N PHE A 60 -2.28 3.05 -7.83
CA PHE A 60 -1.44 2.57 -6.74
C PHE A 60 -2.16 1.50 -5.91
N LEU A 61 -1.84 0.23 -6.17
CA LEU A 61 -2.41 -0.93 -5.48
C LEU A 61 -1.63 -1.21 -4.20
N THR A 62 -2.13 -0.74 -3.06
CA THR A 62 -1.46 -0.93 -1.76
C THR A 62 -1.64 -2.34 -1.22
N GLU A 63 -0.56 -2.92 -0.70
CA GLU A 63 -0.53 -4.21 0.00
C GLU A 63 -0.50 -4.06 1.52
N GLY A 64 -0.02 -2.92 2.02
CA GLY A 64 -0.01 -2.58 3.44
C GLY A 64 0.00 -1.08 3.67
N SER A 65 -0.62 -0.66 4.78
CA SER A 65 -0.61 0.71 5.25
C SER A 65 -0.90 0.74 6.74
N GLN A 66 -0.40 1.74 7.45
CA GLN A 66 -0.85 2.04 8.82
C GLN A 66 -0.73 3.55 9.08
N PRO A 67 -1.55 4.13 9.97
CA PRO A 67 -1.41 5.51 10.40
C PRO A 67 -0.18 5.71 11.31
N GLY A 68 0.26 6.95 11.45
CA GLY A 68 1.13 7.34 12.56
C GLY A 68 0.30 7.47 13.83
N GLU A 69 0.74 6.85 14.91
CA GLU A 69 0.03 6.87 16.19
C GLU A 69 1.02 6.79 17.36
N LEU A 70 0.73 7.52 18.44
CA LEU A 70 1.32 7.30 19.75
C LEU A 70 0.19 6.96 20.71
N ALA A 71 0.17 5.72 21.18
CA ALA A 71 -0.84 5.22 22.08
C ALA A 71 -0.20 4.40 23.21
N GLU A 72 -1.02 4.02 24.17
CA GLU A 72 -0.69 3.01 25.17
C GLU A 72 -1.68 1.86 25.02
N GLN A 73 -1.17 0.63 24.98
CA GLN A 73 -1.98 -0.58 24.96
C GLN A 73 -1.51 -1.49 26.09
N GLU A 74 -2.44 -1.88 26.97
CA GLU A 74 -2.18 -2.78 28.10
C GLU A 74 -1.00 -2.32 28.98
N GLY A 75 -0.89 -1.01 29.24
CA GLY A 75 0.19 -0.44 30.05
C GLY A 75 1.55 -0.35 29.34
N THR A 76 1.61 -0.64 28.04
CA THR A 76 2.82 -0.56 27.23
C THR A 76 2.65 0.44 26.08
N LEU A 77 3.68 1.24 25.82
CA LEU A 77 3.67 2.21 24.73
C LEU A 77 3.59 1.49 23.37
N TRP A 78 2.60 1.86 22.57
CA TRP A 78 2.40 1.44 21.20
C TRP A 78 2.64 2.64 20.28
N HIS A 79 3.75 2.63 19.56
CA HIS A 79 4.11 3.71 18.65
C HIS A 79 4.16 3.20 17.21
N GLN A 80 3.52 3.93 16.31
CA GLN A 80 3.52 3.67 14.88
C GLN A 80 4.03 4.88 14.10
N ARG A 81 4.80 4.61 13.05
CA ARG A 81 5.04 5.54 11.94
C ARG A 81 4.01 5.31 10.86
N ALA A 82 3.54 6.38 10.25
CA ALA A 82 2.71 6.28 9.06
C ALA A 82 3.51 5.61 7.93
N TYR A 83 2.92 4.64 7.25
CA TYR A 83 3.47 4.11 6.00
C TYR A 83 2.39 3.72 5.01
N VAL A 84 2.79 3.66 3.74
CA VAL A 84 2.04 3.00 2.67
C VAL A 84 3.01 2.21 1.80
N SER A 85 2.63 0.99 1.44
CA SER A 85 3.40 0.09 0.59
C SER A 85 2.50 -0.54 -0.46
N GLY A 86 2.96 -0.64 -1.70
CA GLY A 86 2.14 -1.09 -2.81
C GLY A 86 2.88 -1.18 -4.13
N PHE A 87 2.08 -1.30 -5.19
CA PHE A 87 2.53 -1.49 -6.56
C PHE A 87 2.02 -0.37 -7.45
N ALA A 88 2.85 0.13 -8.36
CA ALA A 88 2.49 1.18 -9.32
C ALA A 88 3.21 0.97 -10.66
N GLY A 89 2.68 1.59 -11.73
CA GLY A 89 3.42 1.75 -12.98
C GLY A 89 4.66 2.66 -12.80
N PRO A 90 5.63 2.61 -13.74
CA PRO A 90 6.89 3.35 -13.64
C PRO A 90 6.70 4.86 -13.51
N GLY A 91 5.73 5.45 -14.23
CA GLY A 91 5.44 6.88 -14.17
C GLY A 91 5.02 7.32 -12.76
N LEU A 92 3.97 6.71 -12.21
CA LEU A 92 3.51 7.03 -10.86
C LEU A 92 4.55 6.71 -9.79
N ALA A 93 5.30 5.61 -9.94
CA ALA A 93 6.37 5.25 -9.00
C ALA A 93 7.47 6.33 -8.96
N GLY A 94 7.86 6.87 -10.13
CA GLY A 94 8.82 7.96 -10.23
C GLY A 94 8.32 9.25 -9.57
N VAL A 95 7.09 9.67 -9.90
CA VAL A 95 6.45 10.86 -9.30
C VAL A 95 6.33 10.72 -7.79
N LEU A 96 5.86 9.57 -7.30
CA LEU A 96 5.71 9.30 -5.88
C LEU A 96 7.07 9.33 -5.17
N GLY A 97 8.10 8.76 -5.78
CA GLY A 97 9.47 8.80 -5.24
C GLY A 97 10.00 10.23 -5.08
N GLU A 98 9.85 11.06 -6.10
CA GLU A 98 10.34 12.44 -6.05
C GLU A 98 9.55 13.30 -5.06
N VAL A 99 8.22 13.23 -5.10
CA VAL A 99 7.34 14.01 -4.21
C VAL A 99 7.52 13.59 -2.74
N ALA A 100 7.71 12.29 -2.47
CA ALA A 100 8.02 11.79 -1.13
C ALA A 100 9.39 12.26 -0.62
N ARG A 101 10.42 12.20 -1.47
CA ARG A 101 11.77 12.68 -1.16
C ARG A 101 11.78 14.17 -0.82
N GLN A 102 11.06 14.99 -1.59
CA GLN A 102 10.93 16.43 -1.33
C GLN A 102 10.21 16.73 -0.01
N ALA A 103 9.27 15.87 0.40
CA ALA A 103 8.57 15.97 1.67
C ALA A 103 9.37 15.41 2.86
N GLY A 104 10.61 14.95 2.66
CA GLY A 104 11.45 14.38 3.72
C GLY A 104 11.01 12.99 4.19
N LEU A 105 10.22 12.27 3.38
CA LEU A 105 9.78 10.91 3.68
C LEU A 105 10.83 9.88 3.26
N VAL A 106 10.85 8.74 3.95
CA VAL A 106 11.71 7.61 3.58
C VAL A 106 11.02 6.82 2.48
N THR A 107 11.70 6.62 1.35
CA THR A 107 11.15 5.87 0.21
C THR A 107 12.00 4.64 -0.12
N ARG A 108 11.33 3.56 -0.53
CA ARG A 108 11.92 2.38 -1.17
C ARG A 108 11.20 2.13 -2.48
N ILE A 109 11.96 1.92 -3.55
CA ILE A 109 11.42 1.59 -4.87
C ILE A 109 12.20 0.41 -5.44
N TYR A 110 11.48 -0.62 -5.85
CA TYR A 110 12.03 -1.77 -6.55
C TYR A 110 11.41 -1.90 -7.93
N LEU A 111 12.26 -2.14 -8.92
CA LEU A 111 11.85 -2.58 -10.25
C LEU A 111 11.24 -3.99 -10.16
N PRO A 112 10.51 -4.41 -11.20
CA PRO A 112 10.13 -5.81 -11.38
C PRO A 112 11.36 -6.72 -11.24
N ALA A 113 11.15 -7.91 -10.67
CA ALA A 113 12.20 -8.86 -10.29
C ALA A 113 13.16 -8.41 -9.19
N GLY A 114 12.86 -7.32 -8.45
CA GLY A 114 13.49 -7.02 -7.17
C GLY A 114 14.82 -6.29 -7.24
N ARG A 115 15.11 -5.63 -8.37
CA ARG A 115 16.25 -4.72 -8.45
C ARG A 115 15.91 -3.41 -7.74
N PRO A 116 16.61 -3.03 -6.65
CA PRO A 116 16.35 -1.78 -5.97
C PRO A 116 16.78 -0.59 -6.83
N MET A 117 15.98 0.48 -6.87
CA MET A 117 16.43 1.79 -7.36
C MET A 117 17.08 2.61 -6.24
N LEU A 118 16.52 2.49 -5.04
CA LEU A 118 17.01 3.14 -3.84
C LEU A 118 17.44 2.07 -2.85
N HIS A 119 18.68 2.13 -2.38
CA HIS A 119 19.22 1.17 -1.42
C HIS A 119 18.66 1.40 -0.01
N GLY A 120 18.45 0.32 0.73
CA GLY A 120 18.08 0.34 2.14
C GLY A 120 17.29 -0.89 2.55
N GLY A 121 17.52 -1.40 3.77
CA GLY A 121 16.75 -2.50 4.34
C GLY A 121 15.35 -2.06 4.81
N ALA A 122 14.71 -2.97 5.55
CA ALA A 122 13.45 -2.70 6.25
C ALA A 122 13.56 -1.43 7.12
N VAL A 123 12.47 -0.68 7.20
CA VAL A 123 12.31 0.49 8.08
C VAL A 123 11.39 0.10 9.22
N ASP A 124 11.84 0.25 10.46
CA ASP A 124 11.00 0.05 11.64
C ASP A 124 9.83 1.02 11.62
N VAL A 125 8.62 0.50 11.71
CA VAL A 125 7.39 1.31 11.67
C VAL A 125 6.44 1.06 12.83
N THR A 126 6.67 0.03 13.64
CA THR A 126 5.86 -0.23 14.83
C THR A 126 6.72 -0.69 16.00
N ARG A 127 6.48 -0.10 17.18
CA ARG A 127 7.18 -0.40 18.43
C ARG A 127 6.16 -0.72 19.53
N TRP A 128 6.46 -1.75 20.32
CA TRP A 128 5.75 -2.11 21.55
C TRP A 128 6.76 -2.04 22.70
N GLY A 129 6.71 -0.96 23.48
CA GLY A 129 7.77 -0.62 24.44
C GLY A 129 9.10 -0.40 23.74
N GLU A 130 10.13 -1.12 24.18
CA GLU A 130 11.48 -1.06 23.58
C GLU A 130 11.64 -1.98 22.35
N ARG A 131 10.68 -2.87 22.08
CA ARG A 131 10.77 -3.88 21.03
C ARG A 131 10.24 -3.34 19.70
N ILE A 132 11.02 -3.56 18.62
CA ILE A 132 10.51 -3.41 17.26
C ILE A 132 9.55 -4.57 16.96
N ASN A 133 8.30 -4.22 16.63
CA ASN A 133 7.26 -5.18 16.29
C ASN A 133 7.14 -5.39 14.77
N THR A 134 7.33 -4.32 13.98
CA THR A 134 7.12 -4.37 12.53
C THR A 134 8.13 -3.50 11.79
N GLY A 135 8.70 -4.07 10.73
CA GLY A 135 9.51 -3.36 9.72
C GLY A 135 8.93 -3.56 8.33
N VAL A 136 9.06 -2.55 7.46
CA VAL A 136 8.48 -2.54 6.09
C VAL A 136 9.47 -2.03 5.05
N GLY A 137 9.17 -2.24 3.76
CA GLY A 137 9.98 -1.73 2.65
C GLY A 137 11.02 -2.69 2.10
N GLU A 138 11.03 -3.94 2.54
CA GLU A 138 11.75 -5.01 1.86
C GLU A 138 11.06 -5.41 0.56
N PHE A 139 11.83 -5.90 -0.40
CA PHE A 139 11.27 -6.42 -1.64
C PHE A 139 10.40 -7.65 -1.38
N LEU A 140 9.14 -7.57 -1.82
CA LEU A 140 8.22 -8.70 -1.78
C LEU A 140 8.57 -9.68 -2.90
N ARG A 141 9.04 -10.87 -2.49
CA ARG A 141 9.29 -11.96 -3.43
C ARG A 141 7.98 -12.33 -4.15
N PRO A 142 8.03 -12.82 -5.40
CA PRO A 142 6.83 -13.17 -6.15
C PRO A 142 5.85 -14.10 -5.42
N ARG A 143 6.37 -15.02 -4.60
CA ARG A 143 5.55 -15.90 -3.75
C ARG A 143 4.71 -15.12 -2.74
N ALA A 144 5.25 -14.07 -2.13
CA ALA A 144 4.52 -13.23 -1.17
C ALA A 144 3.39 -12.47 -1.88
N VAL A 145 3.67 -11.88 -3.04
CA VAL A 145 2.65 -11.19 -3.87
C VAL A 145 1.52 -12.14 -4.25
N ARG A 146 1.85 -13.36 -4.71
CA ARG A 146 0.83 -14.39 -5.04
C ARG A 146 0.00 -14.81 -3.82
N SER A 147 0.57 -14.80 -2.61
CA SER A 147 -0.17 -15.06 -1.39
C SER A 147 -1.16 -13.94 -1.05
N VAL A 148 -0.78 -12.67 -1.28
CA VAL A 148 -1.68 -11.51 -1.09
C VAL A 148 -2.91 -11.61 -1.99
N PHE A 149 -2.73 -12.06 -3.24
CA PHE A 149 -3.80 -12.18 -4.24
C PHE A 149 -4.26 -13.62 -4.45
N LEU A 150 -4.23 -14.45 -3.39
CA LEU A 150 -4.55 -15.87 -3.50
C LEU A 150 -5.96 -16.09 -4.05
N GLY A 151 -6.04 -16.87 -5.14
CA GLY A 151 -7.31 -17.18 -5.81
C GLY A 151 -7.79 -16.12 -6.80
N CYS A 152 -7.05 -15.03 -7.02
CA CYS A 152 -7.23 -14.17 -8.19
C CYS A 152 -6.68 -14.86 -9.45
N ARG A 153 -7.02 -14.34 -10.63
CA ARG A 153 -6.51 -14.90 -11.88
C ARG A 153 -5.01 -14.61 -12.04
N THR A 154 -4.33 -15.51 -12.72
CA THR A 154 -2.87 -15.40 -12.94
C THR A 154 -2.50 -14.17 -13.75
N ASP A 155 -3.26 -13.81 -14.78
CA ASP A 155 -3.01 -12.62 -15.63
C ASP A 155 -2.95 -11.33 -14.80
N ALA A 156 -3.98 -11.08 -13.98
CA ALA A 156 -4.01 -9.93 -13.08
C ALA A 156 -2.82 -9.90 -12.10
N VAL A 157 -2.44 -11.07 -11.55
CA VAL A 157 -1.32 -11.18 -10.61
C VAL A 157 0.04 -11.01 -11.30
N GLU A 158 0.19 -11.45 -12.55
CA GLU A 158 1.42 -11.17 -13.33
C GLU A 158 1.58 -9.67 -13.60
N GLU A 159 0.48 -8.93 -13.83
CA GLU A 159 0.56 -7.47 -13.97
C GLU A 159 1.05 -6.79 -12.68
N VAL A 160 0.61 -7.28 -11.50
CA VAL A 160 1.14 -6.80 -10.21
C VAL A 160 2.64 -7.13 -10.08
N LEU A 161 3.07 -8.32 -10.49
CA LEU A 161 4.47 -8.73 -10.47
C LEU A 161 5.35 -7.95 -11.46
N ALA A 162 4.76 -7.42 -12.53
CA ALA A 162 5.39 -6.57 -13.52
C ALA A 162 5.36 -5.07 -13.14
N ALA A 163 4.64 -4.70 -12.09
CA ALA A 163 4.62 -3.35 -11.55
C ALA A 163 5.83 -3.07 -10.64
N TRP A 164 6.08 -1.79 -10.36
CA TRP A 164 7.13 -1.36 -9.45
C TRP A 164 6.59 -1.38 -8.02
N GLN A 165 7.36 -1.95 -7.09
CA GLN A 165 7.02 -1.90 -5.67
C GLN A 165 7.51 -0.58 -5.09
N VAL A 166 6.62 0.13 -4.39
CA VAL A 166 6.92 1.41 -3.73
C VAL A 166 6.48 1.35 -2.28
N THR A 167 7.37 1.74 -1.38
CA THR A 167 7.07 1.95 0.04
C THR A 167 7.47 3.37 0.43
N VAL A 168 6.56 4.08 1.10
CA VAL A 168 6.79 5.42 1.66
C VAL A 168 6.50 5.36 3.15
N VAL A 169 7.43 5.88 3.96
CA VAL A 169 7.36 5.89 5.43
C VAL A 169 7.62 7.29 5.94
N ASP A 170 6.80 7.74 6.89
CA ASP A 170 7.09 8.94 7.67
C ASP A 170 8.18 8.61 8.71
N PRO A 171 9.34 9.29 8.70
CA PRO A 171 10.40 9.00 9.66
C PRO A 171 10.03 9.35 11.11
N GLU A 172 9.00 10.17 11.33
CA GLU A 172 8.59 10.63 12.65
C GLU A 172 7.51 9.71 13.26
N TRP A 173 7.76 9.21 14.47
CA TRP A 173 6.80 8.39 15.21
C TRP A 173 5.57 9.23 15.58
N GLY A 174 4.38 8.69 15.38
CA GLY A 174 3.13 9.38 15.71
C GLY A 174 2.64 10.37 14.66
N ARG A 175 3.51 10.84 13.75
CA ARG A 175 3.10 11.83 12.76
C ARG A 175 2.23 11.20 11.67
N ASN A 176 1.09 11.82 11.41
CA ASN A 176 0.04 11.26 10.55
C ASN A 176 -0.54 12.27 9.55
N ASP A 177 0.10 13.41 9.33
CA ASP A 177 -0.41 14.50 8.48
C ASP A 177 0.42 14.71 7.20
N VAL A 178 1.73 14.40 7.21
CA VAL A 178 2.61 14.61 6.06
C VAL A 178 2.43 13.55 4.97
N LEU A 179 2.46 12.26 5.33
CA LEU A 179 2.49 11.15 4.35
C LEU A 179 1.26 11.16 3.44
N TRP A 180 0.05 11.22 4.01
CA TRP A 180 -1.19 11.09 3.24
C TRP A 180 -1.42 12.29 2.31
N GLY A 181 -1.09 13.50 2.77
CA GLY A 181 -1.10 14.69 1.92
C GLY A 181 -0.10 14.58 0.76
N THR A 182 1.07 14.00 1.03
CA THR A 182 2.11 13.75 0.02
C THR A 182 1.67 12.74 -1.02
N LEU A 183 1.00 11.65 -0.61
CA LEU A 183 0.42 10.67 -1.52
C LEU A 183 -0.62 11.32 -2.45
N ARG A 184 -1.53 12.14 -1.92
CA ARG A 184 -2.50 12.88 -2.75
C ARG A 184 -1.85 13.81 -3.76
N ARG A 185 -0.80 14.54 -3.37
CA ARG A 185 -0.07 15.42 -4.29
C ARG A 185 0.59 14.63 -5.41
N ALA A 186 1.21 13.48 -5.12
CA ALA A 186 1.81 12.63 -6.13
C ALA A 186 0.77 12.08 -7.12
N LEU A 187 -0.39 11.62 -6.63
CA LEU A 187 -1.49 11.16 -7.47
C LEU A 187 -2.04 12.29 -8.36
N ALA A 188 -2.16 13.50 -7.83
CA ALA A 188 -2.61 14.66 -8.60
C ALA A 188 -1.61 15.07 -9.68
N ALA A 189 -0.31 15.12 -9.36
CA ALA A 189 0.75 15.45 -10.30
C ALA A 189 0.81 14.43 -11.46
N HIS A 190 0.74 13.13 -11.14
CA HIS A 190 0.76 12.08 -12.16
C HIS A 190 -0.42 12.18 -13.15
N ARG A 191 -1.63 12.50 -12.67
CA ARG A 191 -2.79 12.73 -13.54
C ARG A 191 -2.60 13.93 -14.48
N GLN A 192 -1.92 14.98 -14.03
CA GLN A 192 -1.66 16.17 -14.85
C GLN A 192 -0.65 15.89 -15.96
N GLU A 193 0.39 15.09 -15.68
CA GLU A 193 1.37 14.66 -16.69
C GLU A 193 0.76 13.77 -17.77
N GLY A 194 -0.18 12.88 -17.40
CA GLY A 194 -0.88 12.02 -18.34
C GLY A 194 -1.88 12.75 -19.24
N ALA A 195 -2.41 13.90 -18.80
CA ALA A 195 -3.34 14.72 -19.60
C ALA A 195 -2.64 15.62 -20.64
N GLN A 196 -1.31 15.70 -20.61
CA GLN A 196 -0.49 16.51 -21.51
C GLN A 196 0.15 15.70 -22.65
N GLN A 197 -0.09 14.39 -22.72
CA GLN A 197 0.38 13.46 -23.75
C GLN A 197 -0.78 13.02 -24.66
#